data_AF-A0A848T9L7-F1
#
_entry.id   AF-A0A848T9L7-F1
#
_cell.length_a   1.000
_cell.length_b   1.000
_cell.length_c   1.000
_cell.angle_alpha   90.00
_cell.angle_beta   90.00
_cell.angle_gamma   90.00
#
_symmetry.space_group_name_H-M   'P 1'
#
loop_
_entity.id
_entity.type
_entity.pdbx_description
1 polymer ?
#
loop_
_entity_poly.entity_id
_entity_poly.type
_entity_poly.pdbx_seq_one_letter_code
_entity_poly.pdbx_strand_id
1 'polypeptide(L)' 'AIISVASGGTEVGSDFDFATTYLRHILAFIGITDVIIVAADRLSLDAEAAVEKAREEIEALDLAA' A
#
# COMPACT_ATOMS: atom_id res chain seq x y z
N ALA A 1 -10.42 -4.95 2.39
CA ALA A 1 -9.75 -4.02 3.33
C ALA A 1 -8.78 -3.14 2.54
N ILE A 2 -8.53 -1.92 3.02
CA ILE A 2 -7.57 -0.99 2.38
C ILE A 2 -6.41 -0.75 3.33
N ILE A 3 -5.18 -0.91 2.84
CA ILE A 3 -3.95 -0.53 3.53
C ILE A 3 -3.38 0.70 2.83
N SER A 4 -3.39 1.85 3.49
CA SER A 4 -2.62 3.02 3.06
C SER A 4 -1.26 2.97 3.72
N VAL A 5 -0.19 3.02 2.93
CA VAL A 5 1.19 2.91 3.42
C VAL A 5 2.06 4.04 2.85
N ALA A 6 2.86 4.63 3.71
CA ALA A 6 3.90 5.59 3.35
C ALA A 6 5.27 5.04 3.74
N SER A 7 6.26 5.19 2.86
CA SER A 7 7.61 4.68 3.09
C SER A 7 8.67 5.63 2.53
N GLY A 8 9.74 5.84 3.30
CA GLY A 8 10.87 6.67 2.89
C GLY A 8 11.70 6.01 1.79
N GLY A 9 12.27 4.84 2.04
CA GLY A 9 13.16 4.15 1.09
C GLY A 9 12.65 2.79 0.61
N THR A 10 11.82 2.10 1.40
CA THR A 10 11.33 0.77 1.06
C THR A 10 10.25 0.85 0.00
N GLU A 11 10.46 0.16 -1.11
CA GLU A 11 9.45 -0.06 -2.15
C GLU A 11 8.43 -1.11 -1.68
N VAL A 12 7.15 -0.79 -1.84
CA VAL A 12 6.06 -1.68 -1.44
C VAL A 12 6.02 -2.91 -2.33
N GLY A 13 5.91 -4.09 -1.72
CA GLY A 13 5.92 -5.37 -2.45
C GLY A 13 7.32 -5.89 -2.82
N SER A 14 8.39 -5.18 -2.44
CA SER A 14 9.75 -5.73 -2.50
C SER A 14 9.96 -6.86 -1.49
N ASP A 15 11.01 -7.67 -1.68
CA ASP A 15 11.36 -8.77 -0.76
C ASP A 15 11.69 -8.29 0.67
N PHE A 16 12.01 -7.00 0.83
CA PHE A 16 12.33 -6.37 2.11
C PHE A 16 11.20 -5.44 2.62
N ASP A 17 10.02 -5.46 1.99
CA ASP A 17 8.78 -4.90 2.54
C ASP A 17 8.13 -5.88 3.51
N PHE A 18 8.66 -5.91 4.73
CA PHE A 18 8.12 -6.76 5.79
C PHE A 18 6.77 -6.26 6.33
N ALA A 19 6.47 -4.96 6.19
CA ALA A 19 5.28 -4.37 6.77
C ALA A 19 4.02 -4.80 6.00
N THR A 20 3.97 -4.55 4.68
CA THR A 20 2.76 -4.90 3.92
C THR A 20 2.61 -6.41 3.75
N THR A 21 3.71 -7.14 3.66
CA THR A 21 3.73 -8.61 3.62
C THR A 21 3.15 -9.22 4.89
N TYR A 22 3.57 -8.72 6.06
CA TYR A 22 3.03 -9.20 7.34
C TYR A 22 1.55 -8.83 7.50
N LEU A 23 1.14 -7.61 7.12
CA LEU A 23 -0.26 -7.21 7.18
C LEU A 23 -1.14 -8.10 6.30
N ARG A 24 -0.74 -8.40 5.06
CA ARG A 24 -1.48 -9.34 4.20
C ARG A 24 -1.60 -10.72 4.83
N HIS A 25 -0.52 -11.22 5.43
CA HIS A 25 -0.53 -12.53 6.10
C HIS A 25 -1.55 -12.57 7.24
N ILE A 26 -1.53 -11.57 8.13
CA ILE A 26 -2.43 -11.51 9.29
C ILE A 26 -3.88 -11.25 8.88
N LEU A 27 -4.11 -10.38 7.90
CA LEU A 27 -5.45 -10.13 7.36
C LEU A 27 -6.05 -11.40 6.75
N ALA A 28 -5.26 -12.13 5.96
CA ALA A 28 -5.69 -13.42 5.40
C ALA A 28 -5.99 -14.45 6.50
N PHE A 29 -5.17 -14.49 7.56
CA PHE A 29 -5.39 -15.38 8.71
C PHE A 29 -6.74 -15.13 9.40
N ILE A 30 -7.18 -13.88 9.49
CA ILE A 30 -8.50 -13.51 10.07
C ILE A 30 -9.64 -13.48 9.04
N GLY A 31 -9.41 -13.98 7.82
CA GLY A 31 -10.44 -14.12 6.78
C GLY A 31 -10.62 -12.89 5.87
N ILE A 32 -9.78 -11.86 5.99
CA ILE A 32 -9.76 -10.70 5.10
C ILE A 32 -8.74 -10.96 4.00
N THR A 33 -9.20 -11.57 2.90
CA THR A 33 -8.34 -11.93 1.77
C THR A 33 -8.33 -10.89 0.65
N ASP A 34 -9.40 -10.09 0.55
CA ASP A 34 -9.45 -8.97 -0.39
C ASP A 34 -8.80 -7.74 0.25
N VAL A 35 -7.57 -7.45 -0.18
CA VAL A 35 -6.74 -6.38 0.37
C VAL A 35 -6.20 -5.54 -0.78
N ILE A 36 -6.63 -4.28 -0.82
CA ILE A 36 -6.10 -3.26 -1.71
C ILE A 36 -5.02 -2.48 -0.95
N ILE A 37 -3.89 -2.23 -1.61
CA ILE A 37 -2.83 -1.39 -1.04
C ILE A 37 -2.74 -0.11 -1.85
N VAL A 38 -2.74 1.00 -1.13
CA VAL A 38 -2.44 2.34 -1.62
C VAL A 38 -1.05 2.72 -1.11
N ALA A 39 -0.10 2.94 -2.02
CA ALA A 39 1.32 3.06 -1.68
C ALA A 39 1.89 4.44 -2.06
N ALA A 40 2.27 5.22 -1.04
CA ALA A 40 3.16 6.37 -1.15
C ALA A 40 4.58 5.96 -0.72
N ASP A 41 5.25 5.15 -1.54
CA ASP A 41 6.55 4.56 -1.25
C ASP A 41 7.72 5.31 -1.91
N ARG A 42 8.94 5.08 -1.42
CA ARG A 42 10.17 5.78 -1.89
C ARG A 42 10.10 7.31 -1.80
N LEU A 43 9.41 7.85 -0.79
CA LEU A 43 9.28 9.30 -0.53
C LEU A 43 10.62 10.03 -0.40
N SER A 44 11.69 9.34 0.00
CA SER A 44 13.04 9.93 0.10
C SER A 44 13.71 10.13 -1.27
N LEU A 45 13.20 9.50 -2.33
CA LEU A 45 13.71 9.67 -3.69
C LEU A 45 12.94 10.75 -4.44
N ASP A 46 11.61 10.66 -4.42
CA ASP A 46 10.71 11.63 -5.05
C ASP A 46 9.37 11.64 -4.31
N ALA A 47 9.23 12.60 -3.39
CA ALA A 47 8.05 12.69 -2.54
C ALA A 47 6.78 13.08 -3.32
N GLU A 48 6.91 13.94 -4.33
CA GLU A 48 5.77 14.45 -5.10
C GLU A 48 5.19 13.34 -5.98
N ALA A 49 6.05 12.64 -6.73
CA ALA A 49 5.61 11.52 -7.57
C ALA A 49 5.00 10.38 -6.75
N ALA A 50 5.58 10.06 -5.59
CA ALA A 50 5.07 9.02 -4.71
C ALA A 50 3.67 9.36 -4.14
N VAL A 51 3.46 10.62 -3.74
CA VAL A 51 2.14 11.07 -3.24
C VAL A 51 1.12 11.11 -4.37
N GLU A 52 1.51 11.56 -5.57
CA GLU A 52 0.59 11.64 -6.70
C GLU A 52 0.12 10.25 -7.15
N LYS A 53 1.03 9.29 -7.27
CA LYS A 53 0.69 7.88 -7.52
C LYS A 53 -0.33 7.36 -6.49
N ALA A 54 -0.11 7.62 -5.21
CA ALA A 54 -1.04 7.19 -4.17
C ALA A 54 -2.42 7.87 -4.28
N ARG A 55 -2.47 9.12 -4.75
CA ARG A 55 -3.75 9.82 -5.02
C ARG A 55 -4.49 9.18 -6.18
N GLU A 56 -3.82 8.86 -7.28
CA GLU A 56 -4.41 8.15 -8.42
C GLU A 56 -4.98 6.78 -7.99
N GLU A 57 -4.23 6.04 -7.16
CA GLU A 57 -4.69 4.76 -6.59
C GLU A 57 -5.96 4.94 -5.73
N ILE A 58 -6.05 6.02 -4.94
CA ILE A 58 -7.24 6.35 -4.13
C ILE A 58 -8.43 6.70 -5.03
N GLU A 59 -8.23 7.50 -6.07
CA GLU A 59 -9.29 7.88 -7.01
C GLU A 59 -9.85 6.68 -7.79
N ALA A 60 -9.02 5.68 -8.03
CA ALA A 60 -9.41 4.43 -8.67
C ALA A 60 -10.14 3.45 -7.73
N LEU A 61 -10.25 3.74 -6.43
CA LEU A 61 -10.97 2.88 -5.50
C LEU A 61 -12.47 2.94 -5.77
N ASP A 62 -13.03 1.84 -6.25
CA ASP A 62 -14.48 1.65 -6.26
C ASP A 62 -14.94 1.19 -4.88
N LEU A 63 -15.38 2.15 -4.06
CA LEU A 63 -15.89 1.90 -2.71
C LEU A 63 -17.36 1.46 -2.71
N ALA A 64 -18.01 1.33 -3.88
CA ALA A 64 -19.39 0.89 -3.97
C ALA A 64 -19.48 -0.65 -3.95
N ALA A 65 -19.71 -1.19 -2.76
CA ALA A 65 -20.21 -2.55 -2.53
C ALA A 65 -21.60 -2.49 -1.88
#